data_AF-A0AAN7T9I5-F1
#
_entry.id   AF-A0AAN7T9I5-F1
#
_cell.length_a   1.000
_cell.length_b   1.000
_cell.length_c   1.000
_cell.angle_alpha   90.00
_cell.angle_beta   90.00
_cell.angle_gamma   90.00
#
_symmetry.space_group_name_H-M   'P 1'
#
loop_
_entity.id
_entity.type
_entity.pdbx_description
1 polymer ?
#
loop_
_entity_poly.entity_id
_entity_poly.type
_entity_poly.pdbx_seq_one_letter_code
_entity_poly.pdbx_strand_id
1 'polypeptide(L)'
;MTNLLTVLPNFDTQPYSHILPSLERAGIAAADLLTLDAFDVAKRAQVPPNGVKKLATALLEGLQATLTAEAQVTGEEDGGNPTVNDGVDQPDLRTDTISTLDSGLDAALYGGIAVGELTEFVGESATGKTQFLLTLLLAVQLQPRRQGKSALYISTEAPLQTSRLAQILETHPKLLELPPDQRPTLNRVQSTHVHDLEAQDHILRYQVPVAIERHDIGLLIVDSIAANYRPEFDKGKVRRTAAESFVKRANQVTQLGYLLRDIARTRGIAVVVANQVSDRFMNEVPSQVPVSQQTQRSRPASPPRTAVHGTMTQHSPSTISSTPRVILTTDDPLSLDHQQRFFTGWGDDPHITNLKTPSLGLAWTNQLSTRIALLKEPVYDVKTQQAGEELNISGWRRTLKVVFSSRCEGGGREFEIVSNGVRAVEKSDAKDVE
;
A
#
# COMPACT_ATOMS: atom_id res chain seq x y z
N MET A 1 -22.65 0.96 -11.99
CA MET A 1 -22.16 -0.38 -12.35
C MET A 1 -21.67 -1.10 -11.12
N THR A 2 -22.40 -2.14 -10.73
CA THR A 2 -21.92 -3.22 -9.86
C THR A 2 -20.60 -3.69 -10.46
N ASN A 3 -19.56 -4.00 -9.67
CA ASN A 3 -18.30 -4.52 -10.21
C ASN A 3 -18.43 -5.94 -10.83
N LEU A 4 -19.66 -6.40 -11.06
CA LEU A 4 -20.02 -7.70 -11.61
C LEU A 4 -19.37 -7.94 -12.98
N LEU A 5 -19.50 -7.00 -13.91
CA LEU A 5 -18.89 -7.10 -15.25
C LEU A 5 -17.37 -6.86 -15.22
N THR A 6 -16.86 -6.28 -14.14
CA THR A 6 -15.40 -6.23 -13.91
C THR A 6 -14.88 -7.59 -13.46
N VAL A 7 -15.64 -8.31 -12.63
CA VAL A 7 -15.27 -9.63 -12.10
C VAL A 7 -15.50 -10.74 -13.13
N LEU A 8 -16.59 -10.68 -13.89
CA LEU A 8 -16.94 -11.61 -14.96
C LEU A 8 -17.39 -10.82 -16.19
N PRO A 9 -16.47 -10.50 -17.12
CA PRO A 9 -16.77 -9.69 -18.31
C PRO A 9 -17.87 -10.28 -19.20
N ASN A 10 -17.94 -11.61 -19.26
CA ASN A 10 -18.88 -12.34 -20.12
C ASN A 10 -20.17 -12.76 -19.39
N PHE A 11 -20.46 -12.16 -18.23
CA PHE A 11 -21.65 -12.52 -17.45
C PHE A 11 -22.94 -12.03 -18.11
N ASP A 12 -23.91 -12.94 -18.30
CA ASP A 12 -25.24 -12.56 -18.80
C ASP A 12 -26.05 -11.83 -17.72
N THR A 13 -26.15 -10.51 -17.90
CA THR A 13 -26.88 -9.61 -17.00
C THR A 13 -28.38 -9.52 -17.32
N GLN A 14 -28.83 -9.97 -18.50
CA GLN A 14 -30.20 -9.78 -18.96
C GLN A 14 -31.26 -10.31 -17.98
N PRO A 15 -31.12 -11.53 -17.41
CA PRO A 15 -32.10 -12.08 -16.46
C PRO A 15 -32.26 -11.25 -15.18
N TYR A 16 -31.26 -10.43 -14.85
CA TYR A 16 -31.15 -9.69 -13.59
C TYR A 16 -31.32 -8.17 -13.75
N SER A 17 -31.59 -7.70 -14.96
CA SER A 17 -31.77 -6.27 -15.29
C SER A 17 -32.73 -5.51 -14.36
N HIS A 18 -33.73 -6.19 -13.80
CA HIS A 18 -34.73 -5.64 -12.88
C HIS A 18 -34.21 -5.39 -11.45
N ILE A 19 -33.16 -6.09 -11.00
CA ILE A 19 -32.56 -5.90 -9.66
C ILE A 19 -31.23 -5.15 -9.69
N LEU A 20 -30.49 -5.22 -10.81
CA LEU A 20 -29.15 -4.61 -10.93
C LEU A 20 -29.14 -3.11 -10.58
N PRO A 21 -30.06 -2.25 -11.06
CA PRO A 21 -30.03 -0.83 -10.70
C PRO A 21 -30.19 -0.55 -9.21
N SER A 22 -30.96 -1.37 -8.49
CA SER A 22 -31.16 -1.24 -7.05
C SER A 22 -29.95 -1.75 -6.25
N LEU A 23 -29.35 -2.86 -6.68
CA LEU A 23 -28.09 -3.37 -6.13
C LEU A 23 -26.97 -2.33 -6.28
N GLU A 24 -26.90 -1.68 -7.45
CA GLU A 24 -25.95 -0.60 -7.71
C GLU A 24 -26.15 0.61 -6.83
N ARG A 25 -27.40 1.06 -6.67
CA ARG A 25 -27.73 2.18 -5.80
C ARG A 25 -27.38 1.90 -4.34
N ALA A 26 -27.51 0.65 -3.90
CA ALA A 26 -27.15 0.21 -2.56
C ALA A 26 -25.64 -0.10 -2.37
N GLY A 27 -24.85 0.01 -3.45
CA GLY A 27 -23.42 -0.23 -3.44
C GLY A 27 -23.07 -1.69 -3.14
N ILE A 28 -23.91 -2.64 -3.56
CA ILE A 28 -23.63 -4.07 -3.42
C ILE A 28 -22.54 -4.47 -4.42
N ALA A 29 -21.45 -5.07 -3.94
CA ALA A 29 -20.39 -5.61 -4.79
C ALA A 29 -20.63 -7.10 -5.12
N ALA A 30 -19.91 -7.61 -6.12
CA ALA A 30 -19.88 -9.05 -6.43
C ALA A 30 -19.43 -9.89 -5.22
N ALA A 31 -18.51 -9.37 -4.39
CA ALA A 31 -18.10 -10.02 -3.15
C ALA A 31 -19.24 -10.09 -2.12
N ASP A 32 -20.06 -9.03 -1.99
CA ASP A 32 -21.22 -9.04 -1.09
C ASP A 32 -22.24 -10.11 -1.52
N LEU A 33 -22.45 -10.28 -2.83
CA LEU A 33 -23.34 -11.31 -3.38
C LEU A 33 -22.86 -12.74 -3.07
N LEU A 34 -21.55 -12.96 -2.92
CA LEU A 34 -20.95 -14.27 -2.70
C LEU A 34 -20.70 -14.58 -1.21
N THR A 35 -20.54 -13.55 -0.37
CA THR A 35 -20.09 -13.71 1.02
C THR A 35 -21.15 -13.39 2.07
N LEU A 36 -22.17 -12.60 1.73
CA LEU A 36 -23.25 -12.24 2.64
C LEU A 36 -24.50 -13.07 2.41
N ASP A 37 -25.38 -13.14 3.41
CA ASP A 37 -26.67 -13.78 3.24
C ASP A 37 -27.54 -13.00 2.23
N ALA A 38 -28.16 -13.74 1.31
CA ALA A 38 -28.96 -13.14 0.25
C ALA A 38 -30.15 -12.32 0.77
N PHE A 39 -30.67 -12.64 1.96
CA PHE A 39 -31.74 -11.87 2.60
C PHE A 39 -31.24 -10.50 3.07
N ASP A 40 -30.05 -10.44 3.66
CA ASP A 40 -29.45 -9.17 4.12
C ASP A 40 -29.11 -8.25 2.95
N VAL A 41 -28.56 -8.82 1.87
CA VAL A 41 -28.30 -8.09 0.63
C VAL A 41 -29.60 -7.58 0.01
N ALA A 42 -30.63 -8.43 -0.04
CA ALA A 42 -31.95 -8.08 -0.57
C ALA A 42 -32.62 -6.96 0.23
N LYS A 43 -32.53 -7.02 1.57
CA LYS A 43 -33.03 -6.00 2.47
C LYS A 43 -32.30 -4.67 2.26
N ARG A 44 -30.97 -4.71 2.16
CA ARG A 44 -30.13 -3.51 1.93
C ARG A 44 -30.42 -2.86 0.58
N ALA A 45 -30.62 -3.66 -0.47
CA ALA A 45 -30.90 -3.18 -1.82
C ALA A 45 -32.39 -2.98 -2.13
N GLN A 46 -33.29 -3.30 -1.20
CA GLN A 46 -34.74 -3.23 -1.38
C GLN A 46 -35.23 -4.02 -2.62
N VAL A 47 -34.75 -5.25 -2.77
CA VAL A 47 -35.10 -6.16 -3.88
C VAL A 47 -35.58 -7.52 -3.36
N PRO A 48 -36.26 -8.35 -4.17
CA PRO A 48 -36.66 -9.69 -3.74
C PRO A 48 -35.46 -10.62 -3.49
N PRO A 49 -35.42 -11.36 -2.35
CA PRO A 49 -34.29 -12.23 -2.00
C PRO A 49 -34.06 -13.38 -2.97
N ASN A 50 -35.13 -13.85 -3.64
CA ASN A 50 -35.00 -14.89 -4.66
C ASN A 50 -34.21 -14.41 -5.89
N GLY A 51 -34.33 -13.13 -6.26
CA GLY A 51 -33.55 -12.55 -7.34
C GLY A 51 -32.06 -12.49 -6.99
N VAL A 52 -31.75 -12.10 -5.75
CA VAL A 52 -30.38 -12.06 -5.23
C VAL A 52 -29.77 -13.46 -5.16
N LYS A 53 -30.51 -14.47 -4.66
CA LYS A 53 -30.05 -15.87 -4.63
C LYS A 53 -29.69 -16.39 -6.01
N LYS A 54 -30.58 -16.21 -7.00
CA LYS A 54 -30.32 -16.65 -8.37
C LYS A 54 -29.11 -15.96 -8.98
N LEU A 55 -28.98 -14.65 -8.77
CA LEU A 55 -27.83 -13.88 -9.22
C LEU A 55 -26.52 -14.38 -8.59
N ALA A 56 -26.51 -14.64 -7.28
CA ALA A 56 -25.35 -15.16 -6.57
C ALA A 56 -24.95 -16.57 -7.07
N THR A 57 -25.91 -17.46 -7.28
CA THR A 57 -25.65 -18.80 -7.84
C THR A 57 -25.06 -18.71 -9.26
N ALA A 58 -25.68 -17.92 -10.15
CA ALA A 58 -25.16 -17.75 -11.51
C ALA A 58 -23.77 -17.12 -11.53
N LEU A 59 -23.50 -16.19 -10.61
CA LEU A 59 -22.19 -15.58 -10.45
C LEU A 59 -21.14 -16.61 -10.02
N LEU A 60 -21.47 -17.48 -9.06
CA LEU A 60 -20.60 -18.55 -8.60
C LEU A 60 -20.31 -19.57 -9.71
N GLU A 61 -21.33 -19.99 -10.44
CA GLU A 61 -21.19 -20.91 -11.58
C GLU A 61 -20.30 -20.30 -12.67
N GLY A 62 -20.47 -19.02 -13.00
CA GLY A 62 -19.63 -18.32 -13.98
C GLY A 62 -18.17 -18.21 -13.54
N LEU A 63 -17.92 -17.97 -12.25
CA LEU A 63 -16.57 -17.92 -11.69
C LEU A 63 -15.90 -19.30 -11.75
N GLN A 64 -16.62 -20.34 -11.34
CA GLN A 64 -16.12 -21.72 -11.39
C GLN A 64 -15.80 -22.14 -12.83
N ALA A 65 -16.68 -21.86 -13.78
CA ALA A 65 -16.44 -22.17 -15.19
C ALA A 65 -15.17 -21.48 -15.74
N THR A 66 -14.95 -20.22 -15.37
CA THR A 66 -13.75 -19.47 -15.79
C THR A 66 -12.48 -20.07 -15.22
N LEU A 67 -12.47 -20.41 -13.93
CA LEU A 67 -11.34 -21.07 -13.27
C LEU A 67 -11.04 -22.45 -13.87
N THR A 68 -12.09 -23.21 -14.23
CA THR A 68 -11.94 -24.54 -14.84
C THR A 68 -11.41 -24.43 -16.27
N ALA A 69 -11.85 -23.43 -17.03
CA ALA A 69 -11.34 -23.14 -18.36
C ALA A 69 -9.86 -22.69 -18.33
N GLU A 70 -9.48 -21.82 -17.38
CA GLU A 70 -8.07 -21.46 -17.18
C GLU A 70 -7.21 -22.67 -16.77
N ALA A 71 -7.77 -23.61 -15.99
CA ALA A 71 -7.11 -24.86 -15.62
C ALA A 71 -6.98 -25.88 -16.78
N GLN A 72 -7.94 -25.91 -17.72
CA GLN A 72 -7.87 -26.78 -18.90
C GLN A 72 -6.90 -26.23 -19.97
N VAL A 73 -6.84 -24.91 -20.16
CA VAL A 73 -5.84 -24.29 -21.06
C VAL A 73 -4.40 -24.48 -20.56
N THR A 74 -4.23 -24.70 -19.25
CA THR A 74 -2.92 -24.98 -18.64
C THR A 74 -2.63 -26.47 -18.45
N GLY A 75 -3.58 -27.35 -18.75
CA GLY A 75 -3.55 -28.77 -18.36
C GLY A 75 -3.73 -29.80 -19.48
N GLU A 76 -3.75 -29.40 -20.74
CA GLU A 76 -3.72 -30.37 -21.85
C GLU A 76 -2.28 -30.65 -22.31
N GLU A 77 -1.53 -31.35 -21.45
CA GLU A 77 -0.73 -32.50 -21.89
C GLU A 77 -0.53 -33.46 -20.70
N ASP A 78 -1.02 -34.68 -20.93
CA ASP A 78 -0.90 -35.94 -20.19
C ASP A 78 -1.84 -36.23 -19.00
N GLY A 79 -2.82 -37.08 -19.30
CA GLY A 79 -3.66 -37.76 -18.32
C GLY A 79 -2.91 -38.92 -17.69
N GLY A 80 -2.42 -38.72 -16.47
CA GLY A 80 -1.88 -39.76 -15.62
C GLY A 80 -2.07 -39.41 -14.15
N ASN A 81 -2.61 -40.35 -13.37
CA ASN A 81 -2.81 -40.25 -11.91
C ASN A 81 -1.58 -39.65 -11.18
N PRO A 82 -1.76 -38.93 -10.05
CA PRO A 82 -0.65 -38.32 -9.33
C PRO A 82 0.12 -39.38 -8.54
N THR A 83 1.11 -39.99 -9.18
CA THR A 83 2.23 -40.62 -8.47
C THR A 83 3.30 -39.57 -8.23
N VAL A 84 3.59 -39.35 -6.95
CA VAL A 84 4.74 -38.59 -6.46
C VAL A 84 6.02 -39.21 -7.04
N ASN A 85 6.67 -38.56 -8.01
CA ASN A 85 8.13 -38.37 -8.06
C ASN A 85 8.63 -37.65 -9.32
N ASP A 86 9.63 -36.80 -9.06
CA ASP A 86 10.82 -36.46 -9.84
C ASP A 86 10.68 -35.83 -11.24
N GLY A 87 10.94 -34.51 -11.26
CA GLY A 87 11.96 -33.94 -12.14
C GLY A 87 11.64 -33.90 -13.63
N VAL A 88 10.70 -33.04 -14.04
CA VAL A 88 10.67 -32.48 -15.40
C VAL A 88 10.24 -31.01 -15.31
N ASP A 89 11.08 -30.12 -15.83
CA ASP A 89 10.88 -28.67 -15.95
C ASP A 89 9.61 -28.34 -16.76
N GLN A 90 8.45 -28.20 -16.10
CA GLN A 90 7.44 -27.26 -16.57
C GLN A 90 7.82 -25.86 -16.07
N PRO A 91 7.73 -24.81 -16.90
CA PRO A 91 8.08 -23.46 -16.47
C PRO A 91 7.04 -22.96 -15.46
N ASP A 92 7.35 -23.12 -14.18
CA ASP A 92 6.54 -22.58 -13.10
C ASP A 92 6.60 -21.05 -13.18
N LEU A 93 5.55 -20.43 -13.73
CA LEU A 93 5.40 -18.97 -13.83
C LEU A 93 5.44 -18.31 -12.43
N ARG A 94 5.33 -19.09 -11.36
CA ARG A 94 5.44 -18.65 -9.96
C ARG A 94 6.86 -18.24 -9.52
N THR A 95 7.89 -18.48 -10.34
CA THR A 95 9.29 -18.24 -9.93
C THR A 95 10.01 -17.11 -10.69
N ASP A 96 9.34 -16.38 -11.58
CA ASP A 96 9.98 -15.29 -12.33
C ASP A 96 10.01 -13.99 -11.50
N THR A 97 11.20 -13.47 -11.22
CA THR A 97 11.44 -12.31 -10.35
C THR A 97 12.51 -11.37 -10.92
N ILE A 98 12.28 -10.06 -10.83
CA ILE A 98 13.25 -9.03 -11.17
C ILE A 98 14.14 -8.78 -9.96
N SER A 99 15.42 -9.11 -10.09
CA SER A 99 16.43 -8.87 -9.04
C SER A 99 16.54 -7.38 -8.70
N THR A 100 16.80 -7.07 -7.44
CA THR A 100 17.17 -5.73 -6.96
C THR A 100 18.65 -5.40 -7.22
N LEU A 101 19.36 -6.28 -7.95
CA LEU A 101 20.80 -6.26 -8.21
C LEU A 101 21.68 -6.40 -6.95
N ASP A 102 21.09 -6.80 -5.83
CA ASP A 102 21.78 -7.01 -4.55
C ASP A 102 21.28 -8.32 -3.95
N SER A 103 22.20 -9.24 -3.64
CA SER A 103 21.85 -10.59 -3.17
C SER A 103 21.20 -10.60 -1.79
N GLY A 104 21.54 -9.65 -0.90
CA GLY A 104 20.96 -9.55 0.43
C GLY A 104 19.52 -9.06 0.39
N LEU A 105 19.24 -8.09 -0.49
CA LEU A 105 17.89 -7.60 -0.76
C LEU A 105 17.06 -8.63 -1.54
N ASP A 106 17.63 -9.28 -2.54
CA ASP A 106 16.97 -10.38 -3.27
C ASP A 106 16.59 -11.52 -2.32
N ALA A 107 17.47 -11.91 -1.39
CA ALA A 107 17.16 -12.93 -0.40
C ALA A 107 15.97 -12.51 0.49
N ALA A 108 15.89 -11.24 0.90
CA ALA A 108 14.76 -10.72 1.67
C ALA A 108 13.44 -10.68 0.87
N LEU A 109 13.54 -10.65 -0.46
CA LEU A 109 12.40 -10.61 -1.38
C LEU A 109 12.18 -11.94 -2.12
N TYR A 110 12.75 -13.04 -1.63
CA TYR A 110 12.62 -14.37 -2.24
C TYR A 110 12.99 -14.38 -3.75
N GLY A 111 14.14 -13.77 -4.07
CA GLY A 111 14.67 -13.66 -5.42
C GLY A 111 14.36 -12.34 -6.13
N GLY A 112 13.58 -11.43 -5.52
CA GLY A 112 13.33 -10.09 -6.04
C GLY A 112 11.85 -9.78 -6.27
N ILE A 113 11.56 -8.89 -7.20
CA ILE A 113 10.19 -8.43 -7.47
C ILE A 113 9.46 -9.39 -8.40
N ALA A 114 8.35 -9.96 -7.91
CA ALA A 114 7.55 -10.91 -8.66
C ALA A 114 7.00 -10.35 -9.98
N VAL A 115 7.20 -11.10 -11.06
CA VAL A 115 6.53 -10.88 -12.35
C VAL A 115 5.10 -11.40 -12.27
N GLY A 116 4.17 -10.71 -12.93
CA GLY A 116 2.74 -11.04 -12.92
C GLY A 116 1.98 -10.48 -11.71
N GLU A 117 2.67 -9.75 -10.83
CA GLU A 117 2.13 -9.27 -9.56
C GLU A 117 2.27 -7.75 -9.39
N LEU A 118 1.44 -7.19 -8.52
CA LEU A 118 1.48 -5.79 -8.13
C LEU A 118 2.23 -5.64 -6.80
N THR A 119 3.38 -4.97 -6.85
CA THR A 119 4.24 -4.73 -5.69
C THR A 119 4.32 -3.25 -5.35
N GLU A 120 4.13 -2.90 -4.07
CA GLU A 120 4.24 -1.53 -3.59
C GLU A 120 5.51 -1.29 -2.76
N PHE A 121 6.22 -0.21 -3.06
CA PHE A 121 7.18 0.42 -2.16
C PHE A 121 6.52 1.61 -1.46
N VAL A 122 6.30 1.52 -0.16
CA VAL A 122 5.72 2.59 0.66
C VAL A 122 6.74 3.14 1.65
N GLY A 123 6.72 4.45 1.89
CA GLY A 123 7.67 5.08 2.79
C GLY A 123 7.54 6.59 2.81
N GLU A 124 8.14 7.19 3.83
CA GLU A 124 8.27 8.64 3.94
C GLU A 124 9.14 9.23 2.82
N SER A 125 9.15 10.55 2.72
CA SER A 125 10.10 11.22 1.83
C SER A 125 11.55 10.84 2.21
N ALA A 126 12.41 10.73 1.21
CA ALA A 126 13.83 10.38 1.36
C ALA A 126 14.16 9.01 2.02
N THR A 127 13.21 8.08 2.09
CA THR A 127 13.47 6.70 2.54
C THR A 127 14.15 5.82 1.50
N GLY A 128 14.20 6.24 0.23
CA GLY A 128 14.90 5.50 -0.84
C GLY A 128 14.01 4.85 -1.89
N LYS A 129 12.69 5.10 -1.89
CA LYS A 129 11.74 4.52 -2.87
C LYS A 129 12.22 4.66 -4.31
N THR A 130 12.46 5.88 -4.79
CA THR A 130 12.91 6.14 -6.15
C THR A 130 14.25 5.46 -6.46
N GLN A 131 15.13 5.23 -5.48
CA GLN A 131 16.40 4.51 -5.72
C GLN A 131 16.17 3.05 -6.07
N PHE A 132 15.25 2.36 -5.37
CA PHE A 132 14.83 1.01 -5.76
C PHE A 132 14.21 0.99 -7.15
N LEU A 133 13.31 1.94 -7.44
CA LEU A 133 12.65 2.02 -8.75
C LEU A 133 13.67 2.18 -9.89
N LEU A 134 14.63 3.11 -9.75
CA LEU A 134 15.67 3.33 -10.75
C LEU A 134 16.53 2.08 -10.98
N THR A 135 16.91 1.37 -9.91
CA THR A 135 17.66 0.10 -10.04
C THR A 135 16.84 -0.94 -10.82
N LEU A 136 15.55 -1.06 -10.54
CA LEU A 136 14.67 -2.02 -11.22
C LEU A 136 14.50 -1.73 -12.72
N LEU A 137 14.54 -0.45 -13.14
CA LEU A 137 14.49 -0.07 -14.57
C LEU A 137 15.67 -0.64 -15.38
N LEU A 138 16.83 -0.82 -14.73
CA LEU A 138 18.00 -1.46 -15.35
C LEU A 138 17.94 -2.98 -15.19
N ALA A 139 17.53 -3.47 -14.01
CA ALA A 139 17.53 -4.88 -13.69
C ALA A 139 16.59 -5.72 -14.56
N VAL A 140 15.43 -5.20 -14.94
CA VAL A 140 14.47 -5.93 -15.79
C VAL A 140 15.07 -6.35 -17.13
N GLN A 141 16.03 -5.59 -17.66
CA GLN A 141 16.66 -5.87 -18.96
C GLN A 141 17.60 -7.08 -18.92
N LEU A 142 17.95 -7.55 -17.72
CA LEU A 142 18.95 -8.60 -17.45
C LEU A 142 18.35 -9.97 -17.12
N GLN A 143 17.04 -10.06 -17.02
CA GLN A 143 16.41 -11.28 -16.57
C GLN A 143 16.70 -12.45 -17.53
N PRO A 144 17.14 -13.63 -17.05
CA PRO A 144 17.53 -14.76 -17.90
C PRO A 144 16.40 -15.23 -18.83
N ARG A 145 15.15 -15.25 -18.36
CA ARG A 145 13.97 -15.64 -19.14
C ARG A 145 13.39 -14.50 -20.00
N ARG A 146 13.93 -13.28 -19.86
CA ARG A 146 13.36 -12.01 -20.34
C ARG A 146 14.46 -11.04 -20.79
N GLN A 147 15.53 -11.58 -21.35
CA GLN A 147 16.69 -10.76 -21.69
C GLN A 147 16.29 -9.70 -22.71
N GLY A 148 16.62 -8.44 -22.42
CA GLY A 148 16.34 -7.31 -23.29
C GLY A 148 14.94 -6.72 -23.26
N LYS A 149 14.09 -7.10 -22.29
CA LYS A 149 12.82 -6.40 -22.03
C LYS A 149 13.05 -4.92 -21.72
N SER A 150 12.11 -4.07 -22.13
CA SER A 150 12.12 -2.64 -21.78
C SER A 150 11.42 -2.39 -20.44
N ALA A 151 11.64 -1.21 -19.87
CA ALA A 151 10.91 -0.71 -18.71
C ALA A 151 10.06 0.51 -19.10
N LEU A 152 8.90 0.67 -18.47
CA LEU A 152 8.07 1.86 -18.58
C LEU A 152 7.93 2.52 -17.22
N TYR A 153 8.33 3.79 -17.15
CA TYR A 153 8.28 4.61 -15.95
C TYR A 153 7.25 5.73 -16.11
N ILE A 154 6.15 5.65 -15.36
CA ILE A 154 5.14 6.70 -15.27
C ILE A 154 5.43 7.51 -14.01
N SER A 155 5.73 8.79 -14.20
CA SER A 155 5.97 9.73 -13.10
C SER A 155 4.81 10.69 -12.92
N THR A 156 4.52 11.04 -11.67
CA THR A 156 3.43 11.97 -11.33
C THR A 156 3.88 13.20 -10.54
N GLU A 157 5.03 13.12 -9.87
CA GLU A 157 5.55 14.22 -9.05
C GLU A 157 6.71 14.94 -9.73
N ALA A 158 7.71 14.17 -10.19
CA ALA A 158 8.88 14.69 -10.87
C ALA A 158 9.27 13.76 -12.03
N PRO A 159 9.77 14.31 -13.15
CA PRO A 159 10.28 13.50 -14.25
C PRO A 159 11.41 12.55 -13.83
N LEU A 160 11.63 11.51 -14.63
CA LEU A 160 12.71 10.53 -14.42
C LEU A 160 14.07 11.24 -14.26
N GLN A 161 14.78 10.92 -13.18
CA GLN A 161 16.13 11.44 -12.92
C GLN A 161 17.18 10.68 -13.73
N THR A 162 17.25 10.97 -15.04
CA THR A 162 18.13 10.26 -15.98
C THR A 162 19.61 10.31 -15.58
N SER A 163 20.07 11.42 -14.99
CA SER A 163 21.45 11.53 -14.49
C SER A 163 21.75 10.53 -13.37
N ARG A 164 20.80 10.33 -12.46
CA ARG A 164 20.93 9.34 -11.38
C ARG A 164 20.86 7.91 -11.92
N LEU A 165 19.98 7.65 -12.89
CA LEU A 165 19.89 6.36 -13.56
C LEU A 165 21.19 6.01 -14.31
N ALA A 166 21.77 6.98 -15.02
CA ALA A 166 23.06 6.83 -15.70
C ALA A 166 24.19 6.56 -14.71
N GLN A 167 24.22 7.28 -13.58
CA GLN A 167 25.20 7.04 -12.53
C GLN A 167 25.14 5.59 -12.00
N ILE A 168 23.93 5.05 -11.76
CA ILE A 168 23.78 3.65 -11.34
C ILE A 168 24.30 2.70 -12.44
N LEU A 169 23.91 2.93 -13.70
CA LEU A 169 24.36 2.13 -14.85
C LEU A 169 25.88 2.07 -14.99
N GLU A 170 26.56 3.19 -14.75
CA GLU A 170 28.01 3.35 -14.92
C GLU A 170 28.83 2.87 -13.73
N THR A 171 28.22 2.71 -12.55
CA THR A 171 28.97 2.41 -11.31
C THR A 171 28.58 1.08 -10.66
N HIS A 172 27.49 0.44 -11.08
CA HIS A 172 27.03 -0.80 -10.49
C HIS A 172 27.95 -1.99 -10.84
N PRO A 173 28.57 -2.67 -9.85
CA PRO A 173 29.55 -3.73 -10.09
C PRO A 173 29.01 -4.85 -11.00
N LYS A 174 27.83 -5.40 -10.66
CA LYS A 174 27.18 -6.43 -11.49
C LYS A 174 26.88 -5.98 -12.92
N LEU A 175 26.64 -4.69 -13.17
CA LEU A 175 26.37 -4.19 -14.53
C LEU A 175 27.67 -3.98 -15.33
N LEU A 176 28.75 -3.64 -14.63
CA LEU A 176 30.07 -3.44 -15.21
C LEU A 176 30.72 -4.76 -15.61
N GLU A 177 30.47 -5.83 -14.86
CA GLU A 177 30.95 -7.19 -15.14
C GLU A 177 30.29 -7.82 -16.38
N LEU A 178 29.14 -7.30 -16.83
CA LEU A 178 28.45 -7.82 -18.00
C LEU A 178 29.18 -7.48 -19.31
N PRO A 179 29.15 -8.41 -20.29
CA PRO A 179 29.53 -8.12 -21.67
C PRO A 179 28.76 -6.89 -22.23
N PRO A 180 29.39 -6.07 -23.09
CA PRO A 180 28.77 -4.84 -23.61
C PRO A 180 27.42 -5.05 -24.32
N ASP A 181 27.23 -6.19 -24.97
CA ASP A 181 26.01 -6.61 -25.66
C ASP A 181 24.87 -7.02 -24.71
N GLN A 182 25.20 -7.35 -23.46
CA GLN A 182 24.24 -7.78 -22.43
C GLN A 182 23.97 -6.68 -21.38
N ARG A 183 24.73 -5.59 -21.42
CA ARG A 183 24.58 -4.47 -20.48
C ARG A 183 23.22 -3.76 -20.70
N PRO A 184 22.53 -3.32 -19.63
CA PRO A 184 21.30 -2.57 -19.80
C PRO A 184 21.58 -1.22 -20.47
N THR A 185 20.55 -0.64 -21.08
CA THR A 185 20.65 0.64 -21.77
C THR A 185 19.55 1.59 -21.32
N LEU A 186 19.84 2.89 -21.37
CA LEU A 186 18.83 3.92 -21.13
C LEU A 186 17.77 3.97 -22.25
N ASN A 187 18.11 3.54 -23.47
CA ASN A 187 17.19 3.50 -24.62
C ASN A 187 16.01 2.51 -24.43
N ARG A 188 16.19 1.51 -23.56
CA ARG A 188 15.16 0.55 -23.17
C ARG A 188 14.33 1.02 -21.97
N VAL A 189 14.48 2.27 -21.54
CA VAL A 189 13.68 2.88 -20.48
C VAL A 189 12.78 3.94 -21.10
N GLN A 190 11.50 3.60 -21.26
CA GLN A 190 10.48 4.54 -21.69
C GLN A 190 9.98 5.29 -20.45
N SER A 191 9.78 6.60 -20.57
CA SER A 191 9.24 7.40 -19.46
C SER A 191 8.18 8.38 -19.93
N THR A 192 7.18 8.60 -19.09
CA THR A 192 6.16 9.64 -19.30
C THR A 192 5.85 10.32 -17.97
N HIS A 193 5.50 11.59 -18.03
CA HIS A 193 5.14 12.40 -16.87
C HIS A 193 3.69 12.83 -16.96
N VAL A 194 2.93 12.58 -15.90
CA VAL A 194 1.46 12.69 -15.87
C VAL A 194 1.02 13.57 -14.73
N HIS A 195 0.32 14.65 -15.05
CA HIS A 195 0.06 15.75 -14.12
C HIS A 195 -1.31 15.71 -13.42
N ASP A 196 -2.21 14.83 -13.87
CA ASP A 196 -3.56 14.74 -13.34
C ASP A 196 -4.12 13.31 -13.39
N LEU A 197 -5.20 13.11 -12.65
CA LEU A 197 -5.82 11.79 -12.48
C LEU A 197 -6.46 11.26 -13.77
N GLU A 198 -7.05 12.14 -14.59
CA GLU A 198 -7.74 11.74 -15.82
C GLU A 198 -6.74 11.23 -16.86
N ALA A 199 -5.64 11.95 -17.04
CA ALA A 199 -4.53 11.54 -17.89
C ALA A 199 -3.89 10.23 -17.39
N GLN A 200 -3.72 10.07 -16.08
CA GLN A 200 -3.20 8.83 -15.49
C GLN A 200 -4.10 7.64 -15.81
N ASP A 201 -5.41 7.76 -15.56
CA ASP A 201 -6.38 6.70 -15.84
C ASP A 201 -6.44 6.39 -17.34
N HIS A 202 -6.41 7.42 -18.20
CA HIS A 202 -6.42 7.25 -19.65
C HIS A 202 -5.17 6.52 -20.16
N ILE A 203 -3.99 6.92 -19.70
CA ILE A 203 -2.71 6.32 -20.10
C ILE A 203 -2.67 4.85 -19.66
N LEU A 204 -3.00 4.56 -18.40
CA LEU A 204 -3.00 3.20 -17.87
C LEU A 204 -3.98 2.28 -18.61
N ARG A 205 -5.15 2.79 -19.02
CA ARG A 205 -6.19 1.99 -19.70
C ARG A 205 -5.89 1.74 -21.17
N TYR A 206 -5.39 2.75 -21.89
CA TYR A 206 -5.38 2.72 -23.35
C TYR A 206 -3.98 2.76 -23.96
N GLN A 207 -3.03 3.46 -23.32
CA GLN A 207 -1.68 3.62 -23.89
C GLN A 207 -0.71 2.56 -23.37
N VAL A 208 -0.75 2.25 -22.08
CA VAL A 208 0.14 1.26 -21.46
C VAL A 208 0.02 -0.13 -22.10
N PRO A 209 -1.18 -0.69 -22.34
CA PRO A 209 -1.27 -2.00 -22.99
C PRO A 209 -0.62 -2.03 -24.38
N VAL A 210 -0.80 -0.96 -25.17
CA VAL A 210 -0.19 -0.82 -26.50
C VAL A 210 1.32 -0.66 -26.40
N ALA A 211 1.80 0.13 -25.44
CA ALA A 211 3.23 0.33 -25.22
C ALA A 211 3.92 -0.98 -24.82
N ILE A 212 3.27 -1.79 -23.98
CA ILE A 212 3.79 -3.08 -23.52
C ILE A 212 4.08 -3.99 -24.71
N GLU A 213 3.12 -4.13 -25.62
CA GLU A 213 3.28 -4.95 -26.84
C GLU A 213 4.34 -4.36 -27.77
N ARG A 214 4.34 -3.04 -27.98
CA ARG A 214 5.20 -2.39 -28.97
C ARG A 214 6.67 -2.35 -28.56
N HIS A 215 6.95 -2.16 -27.28
CA HIS A 215 8.30 -1.95 -26.75
C HIS A 215 8.83 -3.15 -25.96
N ASP A 216 8.08 -4.25 -25.95
CA ASP A 216 8.39 -5.47 -25.22
C ASP A 216 8.72 -5.19 -23.74
N ILE A 217 7.80 -4.50 -23.06
CA ILE A 217 8.00 -4.05 -21.68
C ILE A 217 7.86 -5.24 -20.72
N GLY A 218 8.82 -5.41 -19.81
CA GLY A 218 8.80 -6.41 -18.74
C GLY A 218 8.47 -5.83 -17.36
N LEU A 219 8.54 -4.50 -17.21
CA LEU A 219 8.32 -3.79 -15.94
C LEU A 219 7.60 -2.48 -16.18
N LEU A 220 6.48 -2.28 -15.46
CA LEU A 220 5.78 -1.01 -15.34
C LEU A 220 6.02 -0.43 -13.94
N ILE A 221 6.50 0.81 -13.88
CA ILE A 221 6.65 1.58 -12.64
C ILE A 221 5.69 2.78 -12.64
N VAL A 222 5.03 3.03 -11.51
CA VAL A 222 4.28 4.29 -11.26
C VAL A 222 4.84 4.99 -10.00
N ASP A 223 5.51 6.14 -10.17
CA ASP A 223 6.10 6.95 -9.10
C ASP A 223 5.48 8.37 -9.05
N SER A 224 4.54 8.68 -8.16
CA SER A 224 3.94 7.85 -7.11
C SER A 224 2.42 7.71 -7.34
N ILE A 225 1.89 6.51 -7.05
CA ILE A 225 0.50 6.15 -7.42
C ILE A 225 -0.56 7.04 -6.77
N ALA A 226 -0.23 7.66 -5.63
CA ALA A 226 -1.14 8.47 -4.83
C ALA A 226 -1.13 9.97 -5.18
N ALA A 227 -0.14 10.48 -5.93
CA ALA A 227 0.06 11.92 -6.10
C ALA A 227 -1.15 12.60 -6.75
N ASN A 228 -1.65 12.06 -7.87
CA ASN A 228 -2.77 12.63 -8.62
C ASN A 228 -4.12 12.43 -7.94
N TYR A 229 -4.19 11.51 -6.97
CA TYR A 229 -5.38 11.29 -6.15
C TYR A 229 -5.51 12.32 -5.01
N ARG A 230 -4.39 12.90 -4.54
CA ARG A 230 -4.35 13.80 -3.38
C ARG A 230 -5.17 15.11 -3.56
N PRO A 231 -5.08 15.84 -4.69
CA PRO A 231 -5.88 17.06 -4.89
C PRO A 231 -7.38 16.80 -5.02
N GLU A 232 -7.76 15.65 -5.58
CA GLU A 232 -9.16 15.20 -5.68
C GLU A 232 -9.74 14.89 -4.29
N PHE A 233 -8.90 14.44 -3.35
CA PHE A 233 -9.30 14.13 -1.98
C PHE A 233 -9.60 15.36 -1.13
N ASP A 234 -8.92 16.48 -1.35
CA ASP A 234 -9.12 17.72 -0.58
C ASP A 234 -10.32 18.57 -1.06
N LYS A 235 -10.75 18.39 -2.32
CA LYS A 235 -11.93 19.09 -2.89
C LYS A 235 -13.27 18.61 -2.30
N GLY A 236 -13.29 17.55 -1.50
CA GLY A 236 -14.49 16.95 -0.89
C GLY A 236 -15.16 17.77 0.22
N LYS A 237 -14.63 18.95 0.59
CA LYS A 237 -15.21 19.84 1.62
C LYS A 237 -16.50 20.55 1.22
N VAL A 238 -16.99 20.37 -0.02
CA VAL A 238 -18.21 21.04 -0.50
C VAL A 238 -19.35 20.03 -0.66
N ARG A 239 -20.33 20.11 0.26
CA ARG A 239 -21.74 19.67 0.15
C ARG A 239 -22.11 18.17 0.08
N ARG A 240 -21.19 17.19 0.10
CA ARG A 240 -21.57 15.76 0.29
C ARG A 240 -21.20 15.24 1.68
N THR A 241 -21.93 14.24 2.18
CA THR A 241 -21.57 13.56 3.43
C THR A 241 -20.18 12.93 3.26
N ALA A 242 -19.32 13.04 4.29
CA ALA A 242 -17.95 12.52 4.24
C ALA A 242 -17.88 11.01 3.92
N ALA A 243 -18.97 10.27 4.21
CA ALA A 243 -19.11 8.85 3.91
C ALA A 243 -19.26 8.58 2.41
N GLU A 244 -20.10 9.33 1.68
CA GLU A 244 -20.29 9.13 0.24
C GLU A 244 -19.01 9.44 -0.56
N SER A 245 -18.29 10.48 -0.17
CA SER A 245 -17.00 10.81 -0.79
C SER A 245 -15.94 9.75 -0.49
N PHE A 246 -15.96 9.12 0.69
CA PHE A 246 -15.09 8.01 1.02
C PHE A 246 -15.37 6.76 0.17
N VAL A 247 -16.64 6.34 0.05
CA VAL A 247 -17.02 5.16 -0.75
C VAL A 247 -16.64 5.34 -2.22
N LYS A 248 -16.91 6.52 -2.81
CA LYS A 248 -16.52 6.78 -4.20
C LYS A 248 -15.00 6.67 -4.40
N ARG A 249 -14.21 7.19 -3.46
CA ARG A 249 -12.74 7.12 -3.48
C ARG A 249 -12.24 5.67 -3.38
N ALA A 250 -12.78 4.91 -2.44
CA ALA A 250 -12.43 3.50 -2.27
C ALA A 250 -12.70 2.71 -3.57
N ASN A 251 -13.82 2.98 -4.24
CA ASN A 251 -14.15 2.37 -5.52
C ASN A 251 -13.15 2.74 -6.63
N GLN A 252 -12.77 4.02 -6.76
CA GLN A 252 -11.78 4.45 -7.76
C GLN A 252 -10.43 3.77 -7.55
N VAL A 253 -9.94 3.74 -6.30
CA VAL A 253 -8.69 3.08 -5.91
C VAL A 253 -8.76 1.57 -6.17
N THR A 254 -9.90 0.93 -5.90
CA THR A 254 -10.12 -0.49 -6.18
C THR A 254 -10.07 -0.78 -7.69
N GLN A 255 -10.67 0.08 -8.51
CA GLN A 255 -10.65 -0.04 -9.97
C GLN A 255 -9.24 0.14 -10.54
N LEU A 256 -8.47 1.08 -9.99
CA LEU A 256 -7.05 1.27 -10.34
C LEU A 256 -6.23 0.02 -10.00
N GLY A 257 -6.37 -0.50 -8.78
CA GLY A 257 -5.65 -1.72 -8.37
C GLY A 257 -6.05 -2.94 -9.20
N TYR A 258 -7.33 -3.08 -9.55
CA TYR A 258 -7.78 -4.08 -10.51
C TYR A 258 -7.09 -3.93 -11.86
N LEU A 259 -7.09 -2.74 -12.45
CA LEU A 259 -6.45 -2.48 -13.74
C LEU A 259 -4.96 -2.85 -13.73
N LEU A 260 -4.23 -2.46 -12.69
CA LEU A 260 -2.80 -2.73 -12.58
C LEU A 260 -2.51 -4.22 -12.40
N ARG A 261 -3.29 -4.93 -11.58
CA ARG A 261 -3.17 -6.40 -11.46
C ARG A 261 -3.52 -7.11 -12.77
N ASP A 262 -4.55 -6.65 -13.47
CA ASP A 262 -4.96 -7.22 -14.74
C ASP A 262 -3.86 -7.04 -15.78
N ILE A 263 -3.24 -5.85 -15.87
CA ILE A 263 -2.06 -5.61 -16.70
C ILE A 263 -0.91 -6.55 -16.30
N ALA A 264 -0.60 -6.67 -15.01
CA ALA A 264 0.48 -7.53 -14.52
C ALA A 264 0.26 -8.98 -14.96
N ARG A 265 -0.94 -9.52 -14.71
CA ARG A 265 -1.29 -10.93 -14.98
C ARG A 265 -1.42 -11.22 -16.47
N THR A 266 -2.21 -10.43 -17.20
CA THR A 266 -2.53 -10.71 -18.61
C THR A 266 -1.34 -10.46 -19.54
N ARG A 267 -0.49 -9.49 -19.20
CA ARG A 267 0.74 -9.20 -19.97
C ARG A 267 1.95 -9.94 -19.43
N GLY A 268 1.81 -10.60 -18.28
CA GLY A 268 2.90 -11.27 -17.59
C GLY A 268 4.07 -10.32 -17.32
N ILE A 269 3.82 -9.13 -16.75
CA ILE A 269 4.88 -8.16 -16.42
C ILE A 269 4.89 -7.90 -14.91
N ALA A 270 6.02 -7.42 -14.37
CA ALA A 270 6.02 -6.88 -13.02
C ALA A 270 5.40 -5.48 -13.03
N VAL A 271 4.51 -5.19 -12.08
CA VAL A 271 3.98 -3.84 -11.86
C VAL A 271 4.42 -3.36 -10.48
N VAL A 272 5.17 -2.26 -10.45
CA VAL A 272 5.73 -1.69 -9.23
C VAL A 272 5.20 -0.27 -9.05
N VAL A 273 4.77 0.04 -7.84
CA VAL A 273 4.20 1.34 -7.51
C VAL A 273 4.88 1.92 -6.29
N ALA A 274 5.17 3.22 -6.32
CA ALA A 274 5.62 3.94 -5.14
C ALA A 274 4.44 4.64 -4.47
N ASN A 275 4.40 4.58 -3.15
CA ASN A 275 3.39 5.27 -2.36
C ASN A 275 4.04 6.06 -1.22
N GLN A 276 3.43 7.19 -0.90
CA GLN A 276 3.83 7.99 0.24
C GLN A 276 3.00 7.62 1.46
N VAL A 277 3.48 8.03 2.63
CA VAL A 277 2.71 7.98 3.87
C VAL A 277 2.18 9.37 4.19
N SER A 278 1.07 9.42 4.90
CA SER A 278 0.51 10.65 5.44
C SER A 278 0.43 10.53 6.96
N ASP A 279 0.80 11.61 7.65
CA ASP A 279 0.64 11.72 9.09
C ASP A 279 -0.82 12.01 9.44
N ARG A 280 -1.32 11.35 10.49
CA ARG A 280 -2.67 11.58 11.00
C ARG A 280 -2.63 12.78 11.96
N PHE A 281 -3.04 13.95 11.47
CA PHE A 281 -3.33 15.07 12.35
C PHE A 281 -4.66 14.80 13.06
N MET A 282 -4.60 14.61 14.38
CA MET A 282 -5.81 14.53 15.18
C MET A 282 -6.44 15.91 15.23
N ASN A 283 -7.71 16.03 14.86
CA ASN A 283 -8.48 17.18 15.28
C ASN A 283 -8.65 17.05 16.80
N GLU A 284 -8.02 17.94 17.57
CA GLU A 284 -8.40 18.13 18.97
C GLU A 284 -9.92 18.35 18.98
N VAL A 285 -10.66 17.43 19.59
CA VAL A 285 -12.06 17.67 19.89
C VAL A 285 -12.05 18.83 20.89
N PRO A 286 -12.59 20.03 20.57
CA PRO A 286 -12.66 21.07 21.56
C PRO A 286 -13.49 20.53 22.70
N SER A 287 -12.88 20.42 23.87
CA SER A 287 -13.53 19.98 25.11
C SER A 287 -14.53 21.06 25.54
N GLN A 288 -15.66 21.15 24.84
CA GLN A 288 -16.83 21.88 25.31
C GLN A 288 -17.66 20.92 26.16
N VAL A 289 -17.23 20.73 27.40
CA VAL A 289 -18.15 20.30 28.45
C VAL A 289 -19.02 21.53 28.74
N PRO A 290 -20.34 21.51 28.48
CA PRO A 290 -21.20 22.60 28.93
C PRO A 290 -21.23 22.52 30.46
N VAL A 291 -20.62 23.50 31.12
CA VAL A 291 -20.83 23.72 32.55
C VAL A 291 -22.32 23.96 32.74
N SER A 292 -23.03 22.93 33.22
CA SER A 292 -24.41 23.06 33.64
C SER A 292 -24.43 24.01 34.84
N GLN A 293 -24.84 25.26 34.62
CA GLN A 293 -25.15 26.20 35.70
C GLN A 293 -26.36 25.66 36.47
N GLN A 294 -26.11 24.85 37.50
CA GLN A 294 -27.09 24.60 38.54
C GLN A 294 -27.28 25.89 39.35
N THR A 295 -28.43 26.50 39.15
CA THR A 295 -28.95 27.62 39.94
C THR A 295 -29.21 27.16 41.37
N GLN A 296 -28.27 27.44 42.28
CA GLN A 296 -28.54 27.33 43.72
C GLN A 296 -29.43 28.51 44.14
N ARG A 297 -30.69 28.20 44.46
CA ARG A 297 -31.58 29.09 45.22
C ARG A 297 -31.11 29.15 46.67
N SER A 298 -30.73 30.32 47.16
CA SER A 298 -30.51 30.59 48.59
C SER A 298 -31.68 31.38 49.19
N ARG A 299 -32.19 30.89 50.34
CA ARG A 299 -33.05 31.64 51.28
C ARG A 299 -32.16 32.32 52.35
N PRO A 300 -32.56 33.47 52.92
CA PRO A 300 -31.73 34.22 53.87
C PRO A 300 -32.14 34.02 55.34
N ALA A 301 -31.17 34.11 56.29
CA ALA A 301 -31.28 34.87 57.56
C ALA A 301 -30.03 34.73 58.48
N SER A 302 -29.79 35.78 59.27
CA SER A 302 -28.57 36.24 60.00
C SER A 302 -28.38 35.69 61.47
N PRO A 303 -27.60 36.31 62.41
CA PRO A 303 -26.15 36.22 62.72
C PRO A 303 -25.87 35.80 64.23
N PRO A 304 -24.78 36.22 64.93
CA PRO A 304 -23.38 35.75 64.94
C PRO A 304 -22.89 35.20 66.32
N ARG A 305 -21.67 34.61 66.41
CA ARG A 305 -20.79 34.68 67.62
C ARG A 305 -19.34 34.16 67.42
N THR A 306 -18.39 35.11 67.52
CA THR A 306 -17.02 35.10 68.12
C THR A 306 -16.04 33.90 68.03
N ALA A 307 -14.99 34.12 67.21
CA ALA A 307 -13.52 34.18 67.50
C ALA A 307 -12.79 33.07 68.28
N VAL A 308 -11.70 32.51 67.69
CA VAL A 308 -10.28 32.52 68.17
C VAL A 308 -9.29 32.38 66.98
N HIS A 309 -8.14 33.03 67.13
CA HIS A 309 -6.94 33.27 66.30
C HIS A 309 -6.13 32.09 65.70
N GLY A 310 -5.39 32.43 64.63
CA GLY A 310 -4.03 31.94 64.27
C GLY A 310 -3.98 30.65 63.44
N THR A 311 -3.29 30.50 62.31
CA THR A 311 -2.00 31.05 61.89
C THR A 311 -1.85 30.86 60.38
N MET A 312 -1.15 31.76 59.69
CA MET A 312 -0.85 31.65 58.26
C MET A 312 0.18 30.55 57.98
N THR A 313 -0.08 29.69 57.00
CA THR A 313 0.92 28.80 56.39
C THR A 313 0.86 28.87 54.88
N GLN A 314 2.06 28.88 54.30
CA GLN A 314 2.43 29.25 52.95
C GLN A 314 1.93 28.28 51.88
N HIS A 315 1.79 28.84 50.67
CA HIS A 315 1.51 28.16 49.42
C HIS A 315 2.45 26.98 49.15
N SER A 316 1.88 25.84 48.74
CA SER A 316 2.55 24.80 47.95
C SER A 316 1.71 24.57 46.68
N PRO A 317 2.29 24.64 45.47
CA PRO A 317 1.53 24.46 44.25
C PRO A 317 1.15 22.99 44.05
N SER A 318 -0.12 22.81 43.74
CA SER A 318 -0.79 21.57 43.38
C SER A 318 -0.08 20.80 42.28
N THR A 319 0.09 19.51 42.54
CA THR A 319 0.33 18.41 41.59
C THR A 319 -0.36 18.64 40.25
N ILE A 320 0.43 18.68 39.18
CA ILE A 320 -0.03 18.61 37.79
C ILE A 320 -0.74 17.28 37.62
N SER A 321 -2.07 17.30 37.63
CA SER A 321 -2.92 16.21 37.18
C SER A 321 -2.66 16.02 35.68
N SER A 322 -1.77 15.08 35.34
CA SER A 322 -1.60 14.61 33.97
C SER A 322 -2.93 14.04 33.49
N THR A 323 -3.60 14.76 32.59
CA THR A 323 -4.70 14.22 31.81
C THR A 323 -4.20 12.97 31.08
N PRO A 324 -4.90 11.82 31.16
CA PRO A 324 -4.46 10.64 30.46
C PRO A 324 -4.51 10.92 28.95
N ARG A 325 -3.36 10.81 28.29
CA ARG A 325 -3.30 10.74 26.82
C ARG A 325 -4.24 9.61 26.41
N VAL A 326 -5.21 9.91 25.55
CA VAL A 326 -6.15 8.92 25.01
C VAL A 326 -5.32 7.82 24.35
N ILE A 327 -5.33 6.64 24.95
CA ILE A 327 -4.69 5.43 24.43
C ILE A 327 -5.53 5.00 23.22
N LEU A 328 -4.98 5.18 22.01
CA LEU A 328 -5.66 4.88 20.74
C LEU A 328 -5.52 3.42 20.31
N THR A 329 -5.12 2.55 21.22
CA THR A 329 -5.17 1.11 20.99
C THR A 329 -6.49 0.61 21.55
N THR A 330 -7.49 0.50 20.70
CA THR A 330 -8.66 -0.33 21.02
C THR A 330 -8.29 -1.79 20.81
N ASP A 331 -8.70 -2.64 21.76
CA ASP A 331 -8.56 -4.10 21.66
C ASP A 331 -9.59 -4.72 20.70
N ASP A 332 -10.51 -3.94 20.14
CA ASP A 332 -11.48 -4.39 19.14
C ASP A 332 -10.75 -4.82 17.84
N PRO A 333 -10.71 -6.12 17.51
CA PRO A 333 -10.03 -6.61 16.32
C PRO A 333 -10.64 -6.10 15.00
N LEU A 334 -11.89 -5.63 15.03
CA LEU A 334 -12.59 -5.10 13.87
C LEU A 334 -12.33 -3.60 13.66
N SER A 335 -11.71 -2.94 14.63
CA SER A 335 -11.36 -1.54 14.50
C SER A 335 -10.18 -1.34 13.53
N LEU A 336 -10.23 -0.28 12.73
CA LEU A 336 -9.13 0.09 11.85
C LEU A 336 -7.84 0.35 12.65
N ASP A 337 -7.95 0.96 13.82
CA ASP A 337 -6.81 1.28 14.68
C ASP A 337 -6.10 0.00 15.17
N HIS A 338 -6.84 -1.09 15.38
CA HIS A 338 -6.26 -2.39 15.64
C HIS A 338 -5.63 -3.01 14.37
N GLN A 339 -6.36 -3.05 13.27
CA GLN A 339 -5.95 -3.76 12.04
C GLN A 339 -4.75 -3.14 11.34
N GLN A 340 -4.61 -1.81 11.39
CA GLN A 340 -3.55 -1.07 10.67
C GLN A 340 -2.14 -1.52 11.03
N ARG A 341 -1.94 -2.13 12.20
CA ARG A 341 -0.63 -2.64 12.61
C ARG A 341 -0.09 -3.73 11.67
N PHE A 342 -0.99 -4.50 11.05
CA PHE A 342 -0.64 -5.65 10.22
C PHE A 342 -0.36 -5.29 8.76
N PHE A 343 -0.80 -4.12 8.28
CA PHE A 343 -0.72 -3.79 6.86
C PHE A 343 -0.05 -2.46 6.55
N THR A 344 0.17 -1.56 7.50
CA THR A 344 0.81 -0.27 7.23
C THR A 344 2.32 -0.36 7.07
N GLY A 345 2.96 -1.24 7.86
CA GLY A 345 4.42 -1.36 7.96
C GLY A 345 5.02 -0.75 9.23
N TRP A 346 4.28 0.09 9.97
CA TRP A 346 4.74 0.75 11.20
C TRP A 346 4.21 0.10 12.49
N GLY A 347 3.47 -0.99 12.40
CA GLY A 347 2.73 -1.58 13.53
C GLY A 347 3.48 -2.50 14.48
N ASP A 348 4.80 -2.67 14.32
CA ASP A 348 5.57 -3.63 15.13
C ASP A 348 5.79 -3.13 16.56
N ASP A 349 5.85 -1.81 16.76
CA ASP A 349 5.98 -1.23 18.09
C ASP A 349 4.60 -1.01 18.70
N PRO A 350 4.21 -1.79 19.73
CA PRO A 350 2.91 -1.65 20.38
C PRO A 350 2.76 -0.31 21.14
N HIS A 351 3.85 0.43 21.37
CA HIS A 351 3.84 1.72 22.05
C HIS A 351 3.58 2.90 21.10
N ILE A 352 3.68 2.72 19.78
CA ILE A 352 3.42 3.77 18.79
C ILE A 352 1.92 3.83 18.50
N THR A 353 1.26 4.89 18.99
CA THR A 353 -0.19 5.08 18.81
C THR A 353 -0.56 5.86 17.54
N ASN A 354 0.36 6.65 16.99
CA ASN A 354 0.17 7.41 15.75
C ASN A 354 0.93 6.74 14.60
N LEU A 355 0.41 5.58 14.19
CA LEU A 355 0.96 4.84 13.06
C LEU A 355 0.84 5.65 11.77
N LYS A 356 1.92 5.65 10.99
CA LYS A 356 1.92 6.26 9.66
C LYS A 356 1.05 5.42 8.73
N THR A 357 0.20 6.09 7.96
CA THR A 357 -0.73 5.42 7.05
C THR A 357 -0.33 5.66 5.60
N PRO A 358 -0.21 4.61 4.76
CA PRO A 358 -0.08 4.76 3.32
C PRO A 358 -1.23 5.60 2.74
N SER A 359 -0.93 6.50 1.80
CA SER A 359 -1.87 7.55 1.37
C SER A 359 -3.18 7.04 0.72
N LEU A 360 -3.18 5.84 0.15
CA LEU A 360 -4.38 5.23 -0.47
C LEU A 360 -5.17 4.30 0.47
N GLY A 361 -4.68 4.07 1.68
CA GLY A 361 -5.39 3.36 2.75
C GLY A 361 -5.71 1.88 2.47
N LEU A 362 -6.73 1.38 3.16
CA LEU A 362 -7.08 -0.05 3.18
C LEU A 362 -7.62 -0.55 1.84
N ALA A 363 -8.42 0.24 1.13
CA ALA A 363 -8.97 -0.15 -0.17
C ALA A 363 -7.87 -0.51 -1.18
N TRP A 364 -6.76 0.24 -1.16
CA TRP A 364 -5.56 -0.02 -1.95
C TRP A 364 -4.75 -1.21 -1.45
N THR A 365 -4.60 -1.33 -0.13
CA THR A 365 -3.87 -2.43 0.51
C THR A 365 -4.38 -3.79 0.03
N ASN A 366 -5.70 -3.93 -0.08
CA ASN A 366 -6.35 -5.15 -0.58
C ASN A 366 -6.13 -5.41 -2.08
N GLN A 367 -5.43 -4.52 -2.79
CA GLN A 367 -5.09 -4.68 -4.19
C GLN A 367 -3.69 -5.22 -4.44
N LEU A 368 -2.86 -5.29 -3.40
CA LEU A 368 -1.44 -5.60 -3.53
C LEU A 368 -1.15 -7.08 -3.32
N SER A 369 -0.22 -7.63 -4.09
CA SER A 369 0.37 -8.95 -3.81
C SER A 369 1.45 -8.83 -2.74
N THR A 370 2.25 -7.76 -2.83
CA THR A 370 3.37 -7.51 -1.91
C THR A 370 3.43 -6.03 -1.53
N ARG A 371 3.63 -5.75 -0.24
CA ARG A 371 3.93 -4.41 0.28
C ARG A 371 5.28 -4.42 0.98
N ILE A 372 6.14 -3.51 0.54
CA ILE A 372 7.47 -3.27 1.09
C ILE A 372 7.48 -1.87 1.71
N ALA A 373 7.64 -1.79 3.03
CA ALA A 373 7.83 -0.54 3.74
C ALA A 373 9.32 -0.19 3.81
N LEU A 374 9.68 1.02 3.37
CA LEU A 374 11.01 1.59 3.53
C LEU A 374 10.98 2.55 4.72
N LEU A 375 11.64 2.14 5.79
CA LEU A 375 11.73 2.87 7.06
C LEU A 375 13.03 3.66 7.12
N LYS A 376 13.01 4.78 7.84
CA LYS A 376 14.17 5.65 8.03
C LYS A 376 14.18 6.16 9.47
N GLU A 377 15.27 5.87 10.19
CA GLU A 377 15.45 6.23 11.58
C GLU A 377 16.70 7.11 11.76
N PRO A 378 16.63 8.17 12.58
CA PRO A 378 17.82 8.94 12.91
C PRO A 378 18.76 8.11 13.79
N VAL A 379 20.06 8.20 13.51
CA VAL A 379 21.12 7.71 14.39
C VAL A 379 21.70 8.92 15.11
N TYR A 380 21.83 8.85 16.43
CA TYR A 380 22.28 9.97 17.26
C TYR A 380 23.71 9.75 17.77
N ASP A 381 24.48 10.82 17.90
CA ASP A 381 25.82 10.77 18.50
C ASP A 381 25.77 10.43 20.00
N VAL A 382 26.62 9.49 20.45
CA VAL A 382 26.68 9.02 21.86
C VAL A 382 27.55 9.91 22.76
N LYS A 383 27.81 11.17 22.39
CA LYS A 383 28.67 12.05 23.22
C LYS A 383 28.05 12.23 24.62
N THR A 384 28.90 12.17 25.65
CA THR A 384 28.54 12.30 27.08
C THR A 384 27.65 13.53 27.30
N GLN A 385 26.37 13.26 27.55
CA GLN A 385 25.30 14.25 27.59
C GLN A 385 25.40 15.19 28.80
N GLN A 386 25.17 16.48 28.59
CA GLN A 386 24.66 17.39 29.62
C GLN A 386 23.15 17.56 29.44
N ALA A 387 22.40 17.64 30.55
CA ALA A 387 20.95 17.77 30.51
C ALA A 387 20.54 19.09 29.82
N GLY A 388 19.86 19.01 28.68
CA GLY A 388 19.31 20.15 27.94
C GLY A 388 19.87 20.38 26.54
N GLU A 389 20.85 19.59 26.06
CA GLU A 389 21.36 19.70 24.69
C GLU A 389 20.46 18.96 23.67
N GLU A 390 20.28 19.55 22.48
CA GLU A 390 19.57 18.93 21.36
C GLU A 390 20.35 17.72 20.82
N LEU A 391 19.63 16.64 20.53
CA LEU A 391 20.22 15.41 20.00
C LEU A 391 20.72 15.63 18.57
N ASN A 392 22.04 15.58 18.37
CA ASN A 392 22.64 15.66 17.05
C ASN A 392 22.48 14.34 16.28
N ILE A 393 21.88 14.42 15.09
CA ILE A 393 21.71 13.29 14.18
C ILE A 393 23.03 13.10 13.42
N SER A 394 23.71 11.97 13.66
CA SER A 394 24.95 11.59 12.99
C SER A 394 24.71 10.91 11.65
N GLY A 395 23.55 10.28 11.48
CA GLY A 395 23.21 9.56 10.25
C GLY A 395 21.76 9.11 10.20
N TRP A 396 21.46 8.34 9.15
CA TRP A 396 20.13 7.78 8.93
C TRP A 396 20.23 6.30 8.61
N ARG A 397 19.69 5.47 9.50
CA ARG A 397 19.51 4.04 9.26
C ARG A 397 18.26 3.84 8.39
N ARG A 398 18.35 2.93 7.41
CA ARG A 398 17.23 2.59 6.54
C ARG A 398 16.99 1.10 6.53
N THR A 399 15.72 0.72 6.56
CA THR A 399 15.30 -0.67 6.61
C THR A 399 14.24 -0.92 5.55
N LEU A 400 14.47 -1.94 4.72
CA LEU A 400 13.48 -2.53 3.85
C LEU A 400 12.72 -3.56 4.66
N LYS A 401 11.41 -3.43 4.75
CA LYS A 401 10.55 -4.36 5.47
C LYS A 401 9.47 -4.91 4.56
N VAL A 402 9.42 -6.22 4.40
CA VAL A 402 8.27 -6.89 3.79
C VAL A 402 7.15 -6.89 4.83
N VAL A 403 6.10 -6.09 4.57
CA VAL A 403 4.93 -5.99 5.45
C VAL A 403 4.04 -7.21 5.26
N PHE A 404 3.78 -7.54 4.00
CA PHE A 404 3.14 -8.78 3.57
C PHE A 404 3.57 -9.10 2.14
N SER A 405 3.57 -10.39 1.80
CA SER A 405 3.80 -10.89 0.45
C SER A 405 3.05 -12.21 0.25
N SER A 406 2.59 -12.46 -0.96
CA SER A 406 2.12 -13.77 -1.40
C SER A 406 3.23 -14.81 -1.58
N ARG A 407 4.50 -14.40 -1.61
CA ARG A 407 5.65 -15.27 -1.94
C ARG A 407 6.67 -15.44 -0.83
N CYS A 408 6.86 -14.42 0.01
CA CYS A 408 7.87 -14.45 1.07
C CYS A 408 7.29 -14.12 2.44
N GLU A 409 7.93 -14.66 3.47
CA GLU A 409 7.60 -14.33 4.85
C GLU A 409 7.99 -12.87 5.16
N GLY A 410 7.32 -12.29 6.15
CA GLY A 410 7.66 -10.96 6.64
C GLY A 410 9.10 -10.91 7.16
N GLY A 411 9.79 -9.80 6.93
CA GLY A 411 11.19 -9.65 7.34
C GLY A 411 11.73 -8.25 7.08
N GLY A 412 12.74 -7.87 7.85
CA GLY A 412 13.44 -6.59 7.73
C GLY A 412 14.90 -6.79 7.29
N ARG A 413 15.36 -5.97 6.35
CA ARG A 413 16.76 -5.91 5.93
C ARG A 413 17.24 -4.46 5.89
N GLU A 414 18.32 -4.17 6.61
CA GLU A 414 18.97 -2.87 6.52
C GLU A 414 19.64 -2.68 5.16
N PHE A 415 19.57 -1.46 4.64
CA PHE A 415 20.16 -1.10 3.37
C PHE A 415 20.68 0.34 3.40
N GLU A 416 21.57 0.63 2.46
CA GLU A 416 22.09 1.96 2.23
C GLU A 416 21.89 2.40 0.78
N ILE A 417 21.99 3.72 0.57
CA ILE A 417 21.92 4.34 -0.75
C ILE A 417 23.30 4.89 -1.06
N VAL A 418 23.90 4.35 -2.11
CA VAL A 418 25.29 4.59 -2.51
C VAL A 418 25.33 5.00 -3.99
N SER A 419 26.49 5.41 -4.50
CA SER A 419 26.62 5.88 -5.89
C SER A 419 26.15 4.83 -6.91
N ASN A 420 26.35 3.55 -6.61
CA ASN A 420 25.95 2.43 -7.45
C ASN A 420 24.51 1.93 -7.22
N GLY A 421 23.70 2.60 -6.40
CA GLY A 421 22.28 2.27 -6.22
C GLY A 421 21.93 1.98 -4.77
N VAL A 422 21.24 0.86 -4.55
CA VAL A 422 20.86 0.36 -3.21
C VAL A 422 21.65 -0.90 -2.91
N ARG A 423 22.12 -1.04 -1.67
CA ARG A 423 22.92 -2.18 -1.22
C ARG A 423 22.46 -2.65 0.16
N ALA A 424 22.37 -3.96 0.38
CA ALA A 424 22.13 -4.49 1.72
C ALA A 424 23.32 -4.20 2.65
N VAL A 425 23.05 -3.83 3.90
CA VAL A 425 24.10 -3.77 4.93
C VAL A 425 24.46 -5.21 5.33
N GLU A 426 25.74 -5.54 5.34
CA GLU A 426 26.23 -6.83 5.84
C GLU A 426 26.47 -6.78 7.35
N LYS A 427 26.35 -7.93 8.03
CA LYS A 427 26.55 -8.00 9.50
C LYS A 427 27.97 -7.61 9.95
N SER A 428 28.96 -7.59 9.04
CA SER A 428 30.31 -7.09 9.30
C SER A 428 30.37 -5.56 9.38
N ASP A 429 29.56 -4.87 8.57
CA ASP A 429 29.55 -3.41 8.47
C ASP A 429 28.82 -2.74 9.65
N ALA A 430 28.02 -3.52 10.39
CA ALA A 430 27.34 -3.09 11.61
C ALA A 430 28.27 -2.93 12.83
N LYS A 431 29.56 -3.31 12.73
CA LYS A 431 30.54 -3.24 13.84
C LYS A 431 31.43 -2.00 13.82
N ASP A 432 31.39 -1.17 12.77
CA ASP A 432 32.20 0.04 12.68
C ASP A 432 31.49 1.30 13.21
N VAL A 433 30.35 1.11 13.91
CA VAL A 433 29.63 2.15 14.65
C VAL A 433 29.35 1.64 16.06
N GLU A 434 30.41 1.40 16.84
CA GLU A 434 30.34 1.19 18.29
C GLU A 434 31.25 2.17 19.04
#